data_AF-A0A971GC31-F1
#
_entry.id   AF-A0A971GC31-F1
#
_cell.length_a   1.000
_cell.length_b   1.000
_cell.length_c   1.000
_cell.angle_alpha   90.00
_cell.angle_beta   90.00
_cell.angle_gamma   90.00
#
_symmetry.space_group_name_H-M   'P 1'
#
loop_
_entity.id
_entity.type
_entity.pdbx_description
1 polymer ?
#
loop_
_entity_poly.entity_id
_entity_poly.type
_entity_poly.pdbx_seq_one_letter_code
_entity_poly.pdbx_strand_id
1 'polypeptide(L)' 'MRDRVYSFMGLAMKAGKLVSGGETCEKAVKRGNVFLLIVSEDASNNTVKKFGDACKRREIPFYQFGEKEAIGRMLGKK' A
#
# COMPACT_ATOMS: atom_id res chain seq x y z
N MET A 1 6.16 1.49 17.75
CA MET A 1 4.80 1.43 17.13
C MET A 1 4.83 0.99 15.68
N ARG A 2 5.77 1.47 14.85
CA ARG A 2 5.91 1.04 13.43
C ARG A 2 6.08 -0.48 13.26
N ASP A 3 6.80 -1.14 14.17
CA ASP A 3 7.06 -2.59 14.12
C ASP A 3 5.79 -3.43 14.20
N ARG A 4 4.77 -2.96 14.93
CA ARG A 4 3.47 -3.64 14.99
C ARG A 4 2.74 -3.56 13.66
N VAL A 5 2.80 -2.41 12.99
CA VAL A 5 2.21 -2.21 11.65
C VAL A 5 2.91 -3.11 10.65
N TYR A 6 4.25 -3.13 10.64
CA TYR A 6 5.02 -4.01 9.77
C TYR A 6 4.73 -5.49 10.02
N SER A 7 4.65 -5.91 11.28
CA SER A 7 4.28 -7.29 11.65
C SER A 7 2.88 -7.64 11.13
N PHE A 8 1.92 -6.73 11.28
CA PHE A 8 0.55 -6.93 10.78
C PHE A 8 0.49 -6.99 9.25
N MET A 9 1.28 -6.16 8.55
CA MET A 9 1.41 -6.25 7.09
C MET A 9 1.93 -7.62 6.65
N GLY A 10 2.93 -8.17 7.35
CA GLY A 10 3.42 -9.52 7.11
C GLY A 10 2.36 -10.60 7.32
N LEU A 11 1.54 -10.48 8.37
CA LEU A 11 0.41 -11.38 8.62
C LEU A 11 -0.67 -11.28 7.52
N ALA A 12 -1.04 -10.06 7.13
CA ALA A 12 -2.02 -9.82 6.07
C ALA A 12 -1.54 -10.38 4.72
N MET A 13 -0.24 -10.27 4.42
CA MET A 13 0.39 -10.89 3.25
C MET A 13 0.29 -12.42 3.31
N LYS A 14 0.64 -13.04 4.43
CA LYS A 14 0.54 -14.50 4.62
C LYS A 14 -0.90 -15.01 4.51
N ALA A 15 -1.88 -14.21 4.93
CA ALA A 15 -3.30 -14.51 4.79
C ALA A 15 -3.86 -14.28 3.37
N GLY A 16 -3.05 -13.79 2.42
CA GLY A 16 -3.49 -13.45 1.06
C GLY A 16 -4.43 -12.24 1.00
N LYS A 17 -4.42 -11.39 2.05
CA LYS A 17 -5.27 -10.21 2.18
C LYS A 17 -4.54 -8.89 1.91
N LEU A 18 -3.29 -8.96 1.45
CA LEU A 18 -2.48 -7.80 1.08
C LEU A 18 -1.91 -8.01 -0.33
N VAL A 19 -1.96 -6.94 -1.13
CA VAL A 19 -1.29 -6.87 -2.43
C VAL A 19 -0.27 -5.73 -2.41
N SER A 20 0.82 -5.89 -3.16
CA SER A 20 1.90 -4.91 -3.23
C SER A 20 2.50 -4.85 -4.64
N GLY A 21 3.01 -3.68 -5.01
CA GLY A 21 3.52 -3.35 -6.34
C GLY A 21 2.64 -2.32 -7.05
N GLY A 22 3.27 -1.32 -7.68
CA GLY A 22 2.55 -0.15 -8.24
C GLY A 22 1.44 -0.53 -9.24
N GLU A 23 1.73 -1.40 -10.21
CA GLU A 23 0.75 -1.82 -11.21
C GLU A 23 -0.36 -2.70 -10.61
N THR A 24 -0.01 -3.63 -9.72
CA THR A 24 -0.97 -4.51 -9.04
C THR A 24 -1.93 -3.70 -8.16
N CYS A 25 -1.41 -2.75 -7.39
CA CYS A 25 -2.22 -1.85 -6.56
C CYS A 25 -3.13 -0.98 -7.43
N GLU A 26 -2.63 -0.44 -8.55
CA GLU A 26 -3.46 0.35 -9.46
C GLU A 26 -4.63 -0.46 -10.04
N LYS A 27 -4.38 -1.70 -10.46
CA LYS A 27 -5.44 -2.61 -10.93
C LYS A 27 -6.44 -2.93 -9.83
N ALA A 28 -5.96 -3.20 -8.60
CA ALA A 28 -6.83 -3.52 -7.47
C ALA A 28 -7.74 -2.34 -7.08
N VAL A 29 -7.18 -1.12 -7.02
CA VAL A 29 -7.94 0.11 -6.77
C VAL A 29 -8.98 0.34 -7.87
N LYS A 30 -8.61 0.14 -9.15
CA LYS A 30 -9.54 0.30 -10.27
C LYS A 30 -10.71 -0.69 -10.22
N ARG A 31 -10.44 -1.93 -9.78
CA ARG A 31 -11.45 -3.00 -9.63
C ARG A 31 -12.36 -2.83 -8.41
N GLY A 32 -12.02 -1.95 -7.46
CA GLY A 32 -12.80 -1.75 -6.24
C GLY A 32 -12.55 -2.79 -5.15
N ASN A 33 -11.48 -3.59 -5.25
CA ASN A 33 -11.17 -4.66 -4.30
C ASN A 33 -10.19 -4.21 -3.20
N VAL A 34 -10.20 -2.93 -2.84
CA VAL A 34 -9.24 -2.32 -1.90
C VAL A 34 -9.99 -1.55 -0.84
N PHE A 35 -9.76 -1.91 0.42
CA PHE A 35 -10.33 -1.23 1.59
C PHE A 35 -9.42 -0.14 2.16
N LEU A 36 -8.11 -0.20 1.86
CA LEU A 36 -7.09 0.70 2.36
C LEU A 36 -5.93 0.74 1.38
N LEU A 37 -5.43 1.94 1.05
CA LEU A 37 -4.19 2.08 0.31
C LEU A 37 -3.11 2.73 1.18
N ILE A 38 -1.94 2.09 1.21
CA ILE A 38 -0.73 2.62 1.84
C ILE A 38 0.31 2.87 0.75
N VAL A 39 0.89 4.07 0.76
CA VAL A 39 2.04 4.45 -0.06
C VAL A 39 3.22 4.72 0.87
N SER A 40 4.44 4.42 0.43
CA SER A 40 5.62 4.71 1.23
C SER A 40 5.88 6.22 1.31
N GLU A 41 6.45 6.69 2.41
CA GLU A 41 6.76 8.11 2.66
C GLU A 41 7.84 8.65 1.70
N ASP A 42 8.68 7.76 1.15
CA ASP A 42 9.71 8.03 0.15
C ASP A 42 9.19 7.93 -1.30
N ALA A 43 7.88 7.75 -1.50
CA ALA A 43 7.30 7.71 -2.83
C ALA A 43 7.36 9.08 -3.51
N SER A 44 7.54 9.08 -4.84
CA SER A 44 7.52 10.33 -5.61
C SER A 44 6.18 11.07 -5.50
N ASN A 45 6.21 12.39 -5.58
CA ASN A 45 4.99 13.23 -5.59
C ASN A 45 4.00 12.80 -6.67
N ASN A 46 4.49 12.35 -7.84
CA ASN A 46 3.66 11.83 -8.92
C ASN A 46 2.91 10.56 -8.49
N THR A 47 3.59 9.65 -7.78
CA THR A 47 3.00 8.42 -7.24
C THR A 47 1.93 8.74 -6.20
N VAL A 48 2.25 9.60 -5.23
CA VAL A 48 1.32 10.01 -4.16
C VAL A 48 0.07 10.65 -4.77
N LYS A 49 0.24 11.59 -5.70
CA LYS A 49 -0.89 12.25 -6.38
C LYS A 49 -1.74 11.25 -7.17
N LYS A 50 -1.11 10.41 -8.00
CA LYS A 50 -1.80 9.39 -8.81
C LYS A 50 -2.70 8.50 -7.96
N PHE A 51 -2.17 7.98 -6.86
CA PHE A 51 -2.93 7.10 -5.98
C PHE A 51 -3.93 7.83 -5.10
N GLY A 52 -3.59 9.03 -4.62
CA GLY A 52 -4.50 9.90 -3.86
C GLY A 52 -5.76 10.24 -4.67
N ASP A 53 -5.60 10.66 -5.93
CA ASP A 53 -6.72 10.96 -6.83
C ASP A 53 -7.57 9.71 -7.11
N ALA A 54 -6.93 8.55 -7.29
CA ALA A 54 -7.61 7.29 -7.54
C ALA A 54 -8.43 6.79 -6.34
N CYS A 55 -7.93 7.01 -5.12
CA CYS A 55 -8.58 6.65 -3.86
C CYS A 55 -9.70 7.63 -3.50
N LYS A 56 -9.48 8.94 -3.68
CA LYS A 56 -10.48 9.98 -3.41
C LYS A 56 -11.77 9.76 -4.20
N ARG A 57 -11.66 9.38 -5.48
CA ARG A 57 -12.83 9.09 -6.34
C ARG A 57 -13.65 7.88 -5.86
N ARG A 58 -13.07 6.98 -5.08
CA ARG A 58 -13.69 5.73 -4.62
C ARG A 58 -13.88 5.66 -3.10
N GLU A 59 -13.63 6.78 -2.42
CA GLU A 59 -13.73 6.90 -0.96
C GLU A 59 -12.88 5.86 -0.20
N ILE A 60 -11.73 5.49 -0.79
CA ILE A 60 -10.78 4.57 -0.16
C ILE A 60 -9.84 5.38 0.75
N PRO A 61 -9.68 5.02 2.03
CA PRO A 61 -8.69 5.65 2.90
C PRO A 61 -7.27 5.50 2.35
N PHE A 62 -6.50 6.59 2.42
CA PHE A 62 -5.16 6.70 1.87
C PHE A 62 -4.19 7.18 2.96
N TYR A 63 -3.11 6.43 3.18
CA TYR A 63 -2.06 6.81 4.13
C TYR A 63 -0.67 6.70 3.52
N GLN A 64 0.21 7.60 3.96
CA GLN A 64 1.64 7.45 3.75
C GLN A 64 2.26 6.85 5.01
N PHE A 65 3.05 5.79 4.85
CA PHE A 65 3.67 5.11 5.97
C PHE A 65 4.92 4.33 5.53
N GLY A 66 6.03 4.56 6.23
CA GLY A 66 7.23 3.74 6.11
C GLY A 66 7.99 3.97 4.81
N GLU A 67 9.19 3.41 4.75
CA GLU A 67 10.05 3.47 3.56
C GLU A 67 9.79 2.26 2.67
N LYS A 68 9.92 2.45 1.35
CA LYS A 68 9.69 1.40 0.36
C LYS A 68 10.48 0.12 0.68
N GLU A 69 11.75 0.26 1.01
CA GLU A 69 12.64 -0.87 1.32
C GLU A 69 12.22 -1.62 2.59
N ALA A 70 11.79 -0.89 3.62
CA ALA A 70 11.32 -1.49 4.87
C ALA A 70 10.02 -2.28 4.66
N ILE A 71 9.08 -1.71 3.89
CA ILE A 71 7.84 -2.39 3.50
C ILE A 71 8.16 -3.63 2.67
N GLY A 72 9.02 -3.51 1.66
CA GLY A 72 9.43 -4.62 0.80
C GLY A 72 9.98 -5.79 1.61
N ARG A 73 10.97 -5.53 2.47
CA ARG A 73 11.58 -6.53 3.35
C ARG A 73 10.55 -7.28 4.19
N MET A 74 9.59 -6.56 4.77
CA MET A 74 8.56 -7.15 5.63
C MET A 74 7.53 -7.97 4.85
N LEU A 75 7.26 -7.59 3.60
CA LEU A 75 6.38 -8.34 2.70
C LEU A 75 7.09 -9.51 2.01
N GLY A 76 8.39 -9.72 2.26
CA GLY A 76 9.20 -10.74 1.60
C GLY A 76 9.43 -10.46 0.11
N LYS A 77 9.35 -9.19 -0.30
CA LYS A 77 9.58 -8.75 -1.68
C LYS A 77 10.82 -7.85 -1.74
N LYS A 78 11.67 -8.07 -2.74
CA LYS A 78 12.77 -7.15 -3.10
C LYS A 78 12.21 -5.98 -3.91
#